data_AF-A0A432ILL7-F1
#
_entry.id   AF-A0A432ILL7-F1
#
_cell.length_a   1.000
_cell.length_b   1.000
_cell.length_c   1.000
_cell.angle_alpha   90.00
_cell.angle_beta   90.00
_cell.angle_gamma   90.00
#
_symmetry.space_group_name_H-M   'P 1'
#
loop_
_entity.id
_entity.type
_entity.pdbx_description
1 polymer ?
#
loop_
_entity_poly.entity_id
_entity_poly.type
_entity_poly.pdbx_seq_one_letter_code
_entity_poly.pdbx_strand_id
1 'polypeptide(L)'
;FSFYINDLHFNLGVKLLNDRFGIQTRGGCSCAGTYGHFLLHVDQQTSHELIEKLAQGCMLDKPGWIRMSIHPTTTDEEVAYICESIKSLAANFKEWGEDYSYNKNTNEFEHKTFKSVEAELVKKWFSKD
;
A
#
# COMPACT_ATOMS: atom_id res chain seq x y z
N PHE A 1 -1.39 -14.25 4.14
CA PHE A 1 -1.90 -14.30 2.76
C PHE A 1 -1.62 -12.97 2.05
N SER A 2 -1.77 -12.94 0.73
CA SER A 2 -1.54 -11.76 -0.11
C SER A 2 -2.71 -11.55 -1.06
N PHE A 3 -3.05 -10.30 -1.35
CA PHE A 3 -4.12 -9.95 -2.29
C PHE A 3 -3.84 -8.59 -2.96
N TYR A 4 -4.54 -8.31 -4.06
CA TYR A 4 -4.51 -7.03 -4.74
C TYR A 4 -5.95 -6.62 -5.08
N ILE A 5 -6.15 -5.32 -5.31
CA ILE A 5 -7.41 -4.73 -5.76
C ILE A 5 -7.11 -4.00 -7.06
N ASN A 6 -7.92 -4.25 -8.09
CA ASN A 6 -7.72 -3.61 -9.41
C ASN A 6 -7.71 -2.09 -9.27
N ASP A 7 -6.79 -1.45 -10.00
CA ASP A 7 -6.55 0.01 -10.01
C ASP A 7 -6.11 0.63 -8.67
N LEU A 8 -5.92 -0.16 -7.62
CA LEU A 8 -5.44 0.32 -6.31
C LEU A 8 -3.94 0.08 -6.17
N HIS A 9 -3.18 1.17 -6.02
CA HIS A 9 -1.78 1.07 -5.63
C HIS A 9 -1.66 0.43 -4.25
N PHE A 10 -0.85 -0.63 -4.13
CA PHE A 10 -0.75 -1.45 -2.92
C PHE A 10 -0.39 -0.63 -1.66
N ASN A 11 0.51 0.37 -1.77
CA ASN A 11 0.84 1.23 -0.62
C ASN A 11 -0.30 2.15 -0.20
N LEU A 12 -1.17 2.59 -1.12
CA LEU A 12 -2.38 3.31 -0.75
C LEU A 12 -3.36 2.39 -0.02
N GLY A 13 -3.53 1.16 -0.51
CA GLY A 13 -4.37 0.16 0.15
C GLY A 13 -3.89 -0.19 1.56
N VAL A 14 -2.58 -0.37 1.75
CA VAL A 14 -1.97 -0.56 3.08
C VAL A 14 -2.28 0.63 4.00
N LYS A 15 -2.11 1.85 3.48
CA LYS A 15 -2.33 3.08 4.24
C LYS A 15 -3.80 3.23 4.65
N LEU A 16 -4.73 2.98 3.74
CA LEU A 16 -6.18 3.04 4.01
C LEU A 16 -6.63 1.97 5.01
N LEU A 17 -6.10 0.74 4.94
CA LEU A 17 -6.38 -0.30 5.93
C LEU A 17 -5.96 0.12 7.34
N ASN A 18 -4.78 0.73 7.44
CA ASN A 18 -4.26 1.24 8.71
C ASN A 18 -5.10 2.42 9.22
N ASP A 19 -5.28 3.46 8.41
CA ASP A 19 -5.85 4.73 8.85
C ASP A 19 -7.36 4.65 9.12
N ARG A 20 -8.11 3.81 8.39
CA ARG A 20 -9.58 3.71 8.53
C ARG A 20 -10.05 2.55 9.40
N PHE A 21 -9.31 1.45 9.42
CA PHE A 21 -9.74 0.22 10.09
C PHE A 21 -8.77 -0.23 11.19
N GLY A 22 -7.63 0.44 11.36
CA GLY A 22 -6.59 0.02 12.31
C GLY A 22 -5.90 -1.29 11.93
N ILE A 23 -6.07 -1.78 10.69
CA ILE A 23 -5.54 -3.06 10.23
C ILE A 23 -4.14 -2.82 9.65
N GLN A 24 -3.13 -3.24 10.38
CA GLN A 24 -1.74 -3.10 9.97
C GLN A 24 -1.34 -4.19 8.98
N THR A 25 -0.94 -3.77 7.78
CA THR A 25 -0.49 -4.66 6.71
C THR A 25 0.83 -4.17 6.14
N ARG A 26 1.42 -4.93 5.20
CA ARG A 26 2.65 -4.53 4.52
C ARG A 26 2.49 -4.61 3.02
N GLY A 27 2.99 -3.60 2.32
CA GLY A 27 3.14 -3.64 0.88
C GLY A 27 4.22 -4.64 0.47
N GLY A 28 3.90 -5.53 -0.46
CA GLY A 28 4.86 -6.37 -1.16
C GLY A 28 5.11 -5.79 -2.54
N CYS A 29 6.31 -5.28 -2.76
CA CYS A 29 6.79 -4.94 -4.09
C CYS A 29 7.18 -6.25 -4.82
N SER A 30 6.64 -6.48 -6.02
CA SER A 30 7.05 -7.62 -6.84
C SER A 30 8.47 -7.42 -7.34
N CYS A 31 9.45 -7.87 -6.58
CA CYS A 31 10.78 -8.17 -7.13
C CYS A 31 10.63 -9.52 -7.85
N ALA A 32 10.04 -9.49 -9.06
CA ALA A 32 9.87 -10.55 -10.04
C ALA A 32 10.27 -11.99 -9.60
N GLY A 33 9.40 -12.63 -8.81
CA GLY A 33 9.41 -14.08 -8.62
C GLY A 33 8.20 -14.71 -9.32
N THR A 34 8.23 -16.03 -9.57
CA THR A 34 7.14 -16.78 -10.22
C THR A 34 5.77 -16.55 -9.56
N TYR A 35 5.73 -16.34 -8.25
CA TYR A 35 4.51 -16.00 -7.51
C TYR A 35 3.93 -14.63 -7.87
N GLY A 36 4.76 -13.64 -8.19
CA GLY A 36 4.30 -12.32 -8.65
C GLY A 36 3.66 -12.38 -10.03
N HIS A 37 4.23 -13.15 -10.96
CA HIS A 37 3.62 -13.41 -12.28
C HIS A 37 2.27 -14.10 -12.15
N PHE A 38 2.18 -15.12 -11.30
CA PHE A 38 0.93 -15.85 -11.06
C PHE A 38 -0.15 -14.97 -10.44
N LEU A 39 0.20 -14.21 -9.39
CA LEU A 39 -0.77 -13.43 -8.62
C LEU A 39 -1.25 -12.17 -9.37
N LEU A 40 -0.39 -11.56 -10.18
CA LEU A 40 -0.69 -10.31 -10.88
C LEU A 40 -1.08 -10.52 -12.36
N HIS A 41 -1.21 -11.79 -12.79
CA HIS A 41 -1.48 -12.17 -14.18
C HIS A 41 -0.56 -11.49 -15.22
N VAL A 42 0.69 -11.24 -14.84
CA VAL A 42 1.66 -10.57 -15.72
C VAL A 42 2.27 -11.60 -16.64
N ASP A 43 1.89 -11.58 -17.92
CA ASP A 43 2.58 -12.36 -18.95
C ASP A 43 3.97 -11.77 -19.27
N GLN A 44 4.77 -12.52 -20.03
CA GLN A 44 6.18 -12.19 -20.26
C GLN A 44 6.37 -10.88 -21.05
N GLN A 45 5.37 -10.51 -21.86
CA GLN A 45 5.36 -9.30 -22.70
C GLN A 45 4.99 -8.07 -21.86
N THR A 46 3.94 -8.18 -21.04
CA THR A 46 3.52 -7.16 -20.06
C THR A 46 4.61 -6.90 -19.02
N SER A 47 5.37 -7.94 -18.64
CA SER A 47 6.53 -7.79 -17.76
C SER A 47 7.63 -6.92 -18.36
N HIS A 48 7.89 -7.02 -19.68
CA HIS A 48 8.94 -6.25 -20.34
C HIS A 48 8.56 -4.77 -20.42
N GLU A 49 7.31 -4.46 -20.77
CA GLU A 49 6.79 -3.09 -20.83
C GLU A 49 6.75 -2.43 -19.44
N LEU A 50 6.40 -3.20 -18.40
CA LEU A 50 6.47 -2.74 -17.00
C LEU A 50 7.91 -2.47 -16.55
N ILE A 51 8.86 -3.33 -16.93
CA ILE A 51 10.29 -3.11 -16.64
C ILE A 51 10.80 -1.84 -17.32
N GLU A 52 10.41 -1.56 -18.56
CA GLU A 52 10.79 -0.33 -19.27
C GLU A 52 10.20 0.93 -18.61
N LYS A 53 8.94 0.92 -18.19
CA LYS A 53 8.31 2.05 -17.46
C LYS A 53 8.91 2.27 -16.08
N LEU A 54 9.28 1.19 -15.39
CA LEU A 54 9.98 1.26 -14.11
C LEU A 54 11.41 1.79 -14.26
N ALA A 55 12.11 1.45 -15.35
CA ALA A 55 13.43 2.00 -15.67
C ALA A 55 13.40 3.52 -15.92
N GLN A 56 12.23 4.07 -16.28
CA GLN A 56 12.00 5.51 -16.44
C GLN A 56 11.61 6.21 -15.12
N GLY A 57 11.62 5.51 -13.98
CA GLY A 57 11.37 6.09 -12.66
C GLY A 57 9.89 6.27 -12.29
N CYS A 58 8.96 5.71 -13.08
CA CYS A 58 7.53 5.75 -12.78
C CYS A 58 7.16 4.64 -11.79
N MET A 59 7.27 4.92 -10.49
CA MET A 59 6.98 3.97 -9.41
C MET A 59 5.46 3.69 -9.22
N LEU A 60 4.59 4.54 -9.78
CA LEU A 60 3.12 4.39 -9.71
C LEU A 60 2.62 3.14 -10.45
N ASP A 61 3.31 2.74 -11.51
CA ASP A 61 2.95 1.58 -12.33
C ASP A 61 3.52 0.27 -11.75
N LYS A 62 4.15 0.32 -10.57
CA LYS A 62 4.81 -0.86 -10.01
C LYS A 62 3.77 -1.88 -9.52
N PRO A 63 3.73 -3.08 -10.12
CA PRO A 63 2.78 -4.09 -9.70
C PRO A 63 3.19 -4.61 -8.32
N GLY A 64 2.21 -4.71 -7.42
CA GLY A 64 2.43 -5.11 -6.04
C GLY A 64 1.16 -5.62 -5.40
N TRP A 65 1.29 -6.10 -4.17
CA TRP A 65 0.17 -6.67 -3.42
C TRP A 65 0.22 -6.22 -1.96
N ILE A 66 -0.92 -6.32 -1.30
CA ILE A 66 -1.05 -6.14 0.14
C ILE A 66 -0.82 -7.51 0.78
N ARG A 67 0.11 -7.58 1.74
CA ARG A 67 0.40 -8.78 2.52
C ARG A 67 -0.13 -8.61 3.93
N MET A 68 -0.90 -9.59 4.38
CA MET A 68 -1.44 -9.65 5.73
C MET A 68 -1.26 -11.04 6.33
N SER A 69 -1.02 -11.11 7.64
CA SER A 69 -0.94 -12.36 8.37
C SER A 69 -2.11 -12.45 9.33
N ILE A 70 -2.74 -13.62 9.42
CA ILE A 70 -3.73 -13.94 10.45
C ILE A 70 -3.02 -14.86 11.45
N HIS A 71 -3.17 -14.58 12.74
CA HIS A 71 -2.58 -15.39 13.79
C HIS A 71 -3.59 -16.48 14.21
N PRO A 72 -3.14 -17.68 14.66
CA PRO A 72 -4.07 -18.73 15.12
C PRO A 72 -4.97 -18.33 16.30
N THR A 73 -4.68 -17.22 16.97
CA THR A 73 -5.49 -16.68 18.07
C THR A 73 -6.46 -15.59 17.63
N THR A 74 -6.48 -15.23 16.35
CA THR A 74 -7.44 -14.27 15.81
C THR A 74 -8.84 -14.89 15.88
N THR A 75 -9.81 -14.17 16.45
CA THR A 75 -11.17 -14.69 16.61
C THR A 75 -11.95 -14.62 15.30
N ASP A 76 -13.05 -15.37 15.21
CA ASP A 76 -13.91 -15.35 14.03
C ASP A 76 -14.50 -13.96 13.77
N GLU A 77 -14.81 -13.20 14.83
CA GLU A 77 -15.28 -11.82 14.75
C GLU A 77 -14.20 -10.90 14.18
N GLU A 78 -12.94 -11.04 14.60
CA GLU A 78 -11.82 -10.28 14.07
C GLU A 78 -11.57 -10.61 12.59
N VAL A 79 -11.65 -11.89 12.21
CA VAL A 79 -11.54 -12.31 10.81
C VAL A 79 -12.69 -11.74 9.98
N ALA A 80 -13.91 -11.76 10.48
CA ALA A 80 -15.07 -11.18 9.81
C ALA A 80 -14.90 -9.65 9.62
N TYR A 81 -14.43 -8.95 10.65
CA TYR A 81 -14.12 -7.52 10.57
C TYR A 81 -13.07 -7.22 9.49
N ILE A 82 -12.01 -8.02 9.43
CA ILE A 82 -10.98 -7.90 8.41
C ILE A 82 -11.57 -8.08 7.00
N CYS A 83 -12.40 -9.11 6.80
CA CYS A 83 -13.05 -9.38 5.52
C CYS A 83 -13.95 -8.22 5.07
N GLU A 84 -14.79 -7.69 5.96
CA GLU A 84 -15.66 -6.54 5.66
C GLU A 84 -14.86 -5.26 5.40
N SER A 85 -13.76 -5.06 6.12
CA SER A 85 -12.85 -3.93 5.90
C SER A 85 -12.19 -3.98 4.51
N ILE A 86 -11.77 -5.17 4.06
CA ILE A 86 -11.20 -5.34 2.70
C ILE A 86 -12.27 -5.09 1.63
N LYS A 87 -13.50 -5.57 1.81
CA LYS A 87 -14.60 -5.30 0.88
C LYS A 87 -14.91 -3.81 0.80
N SER A 88 -14.96 -3.14 1.95
CA SER A 88 -15.23 -1.72 2.06
C SER A 88 -14.11 -0.89 1.41
N LEU A 89 -12.85 -1.27 1.60
CA LEU A 89 -11.71 -0.70 0.88
C LEU A 89 -11.88 -0.86 -0.64
N ALA A 90 -12.16 -2.08 -1.12
CA ALA A 90 -12.30 -2.34 -2.55
C ALA A 90 -13.43 -1.52 -3.20
N ALA A 91 -14.51 -1.26 -2.47
CA ALA A 91 -15.63 -0.46 -2.96
C ALA A 91 -15.35 1.05 -2.99
N ASN A 92 -14.55 1.56 -2.05
CA ASN A 92 -14.47 3.01 -1.79
C ASN A 92 -13.07 3.63 -1.96
N PHE A 93 -12.03 2.85 -2.30
CA PHE A 93 -10.65 3.35 -2.34
C PHE A 93 -10.45 4.54 -3.28
N LYS A 94 -11.26 4.68 -4.34
CA LYS A 94 -11.16 5.79 -5.30
C LYS A 94 -11.46 7.12 -4.63
N GLU A 95 -12.58 7.20 -3.91
CA GLU A 95 -12.98 8.38 -3.15
C GLU A 95 -12.02 8.61 -1.98
N TRP A 96 -11.74 7.58 -1.18
CA TRP A 96 -10.87 7.73 0.00
C TRP A 96 -9.42 8.05 -0.35
N GLY A 97 -8.97 7.62 -1.52
CA GLY A 97 -7.64 7.93 -2.03
C GLY A 97 -7.46 9.40 -2.35
N GLU A 98 -8.53 10.16 -2.60
CA GLU A 98 -8.46 11.60 -2.85
C GLU A 98 -7.93 12.37 -1.65
N ASP A 99 -8.04 11.84 -0.44
CA ASP A 99 -7.51 12.47 0.77
C ASP A 99 -5.99 12.35 0.93
N TYR A 100 -5.33 11.59 0.04
CA TYR A 100 -3.90 11.26 0.13
C TYR A 100 -3.10 11.89 -1.00
N SER A 101 -1.82 12.16 -0.72
CA SER A 101 -0.81 12.55 -1.71
C SER A 101 0.25 11.46 -1.84
N TYR A 102 0.63 11.18 -3.08
CA TYR A 102 1.68 10.21 -3.37
C TYR A 102 3.06 10.85 -3.33
N ASN A 103 3.96 10.30 -2.52
CA ASN A 103 5.35 10.72 -2.41
C ASN A 103 6.24 9.81 -3.26
N LYS A 104 6.70 10.32 -4.41
CA LYS A 104 7.53 9.56 -5.37
C LYS A 104 8.88 9.12 -4.81
N ASN A 105 9.42 9.86 -3.84
CA ASN A 105 10.76 9.58 -3.29
C ASN A 105 10.73 8.38 -2.34
N THR A 106 9.64 8.21 -1.60
CA THR A 106 9.46 7.12 -0.63
C THR A 106 8.56 6.00 -1.14
N ASN A 107 7.82 6.24 -2.23
CA ASN A 107 6.75 5.37 -2.74
C ASN A 107 5.58 5.23 -1.74
N GLU A 108 5.39 6.21 -0.85
CA GLU A 108 4.37 6.17 0.20
C GLU A 108 3.21 7.13 -0.09
N PHE A 109 2.11 6.92 0.62
CA PHE A 109 0.94 7.79 0.59
C PHE A 109 0.78 8.47 1.94
N GLU A 110 0.69 9.79 1.92
CA GLU A 110 0.50 10.60 3.12
C GLU A 110 -0.86 11.27 3.06
N HIS A 111 -1.59 11.26 4.17
CA HIS A 111 -2.86 11.98 4.24
C HIS A 111 -2.58 13.48 4.14
N LYS A 112 -3.37 14.23 3.35
CA LYS A 112 -3.13 15.66 3.07
C LYS A 112 -3.10 16.54 4.32
N THR A 113 -3.74 16.10 5.40
CA THR A 113 -3.75 16.82 6.69
C THR A 113 -2.67 16.36 7.67
N PHE A 114 -1.89 15.33 7.31
CA PHE A 114 -0.86 14.80 8.19
C PHE A 114 0.22 15.85 8.45
N LYS A 115 0.55 16.04 9.72
CA LYS A 115 1.65 16.88 10.18
C LYS A 115 2.57 16.03 11.04
N SER A 116 3.83 15.87 10.62
CA SER A 116 4.80 15.13 11.41
C SER A 116 5.24 15.97 12.60
N VAL A 117 4.74 15.59 13.78
CA VAL A 117 5.17 16.16 15.06
C VAL A 117 6.64 15.82 15.31
N GLU A 118 7.09 14.64 14.87
CA GLU A 118 8.47 14.19 14.98
C GLU A 118 9.41 15.08 14.16
N ALA A 119 9.03 15.47 12.94
CA ALA A 119 9.83 16.37 12.13
C ALA A 119 9.99 17.74 12.80
N GLU A 120 8.93 18.27 13.42
CA GLU A 120 8.98 19.50 14.21
C GLU A 120 9.88 19.35 15.45
N LEU A 121 9.76 18.24 16.17
CA LEU A 121 10.59 17.92 17.35
C LEU A 121 12.07 17.78 16.99
N VAL A 122 12.38 17.01 15.94
CA VAL A 122 13.75 16.83 15.44
C VAL A 122 14.33 18.17 15.01
N LYS A 123 13.57 18.98 14.27
CA LYS A 123 14.01 20.33 13.89
C LYS A 123 14.32 21.20 15.12
N LYS A 124 13.52 21.09 16.18
CA LYS A 124 13.75 21.77 17.46
C LYS A 124 15.00 21.25 18.20
N TRP A 125 15.30 19.95 18.14
CA TRP A 125 16.52 19.40 18.76
C TRP A 125 17.80 19.90 18.09
N PHE A 126 17.75 20.15 16.78
CA PHE A 126 18.88 20.60 15.99
C PHE A 126 18.86 22.11 15.68
N SER A 127 17.86 22.86 16.15
CA SER A 127 17.93 24.31 16.16
C SER A 127 18.94 24.71 17.24
N LYS A 128 20.09 25.22 16.82
CA LYS A 128 21.01 25.92 17.73
C LYS A 128 20.27 27.13 18.28
N ASP A 129 20.18 27.22 19.60
CA ASP A 129 20.01 28.51 20.27
C ASP A 129 21.07 29.51 19.78
#